data_AF-A0A2N2MTD1-F1
#
_entry.id   AF-A0A2N2MTD1-F1
#
_cell.length_a   1.000
_cell.length_b   1.000
_cell.length_c   1.000
_cell.angle_alpha   90.00
_cell.angle_beta   90.00
_cell.angle_gamma   90.00
#
_symmetry.space_group_name_H-M   'P 1'
#
loop_
_entity.id
_entity.type
_entity.pdbx_description
1 polymer ?
#
loop_
_entity_poly.entity_id
_entity_poly.type
_entity_poly.pdbx_seq_one_letter_code
_entity_poly.pdbx_strand_id
1 'polypeptide(L)'
;MGIIASGSADPAVQEARDLLAKQGIKTDYLRIRSLPFDTEVEDFLKKHEQLVVLDINRDGQLNQLLTMTYPVYSEKTTSLAHLDGLPLNAKWVETHILSLVEVK
;
A
#
# COMPACT_ATOMS: atom_id res chain seq x y z
N MET A 1 -1.14 10.06 -3.51
CA MET A 1 -0.44 9.06 -2.66
C MET A 1 -0.17 7.80 -3.46
N GLY A 2 0.81 7.01 -3.05
CA GLY A 2 1.09 5.70 -3.67
C GLY A 2 0.61 4.56 -2.77
N ILE A 3 0.01 3.53 -3.38
CA ILE A 3 -0.35 2.28 -2.72
C ILE A 3 0.60 1.19 -3.23
N ILE A 4 1.17 0.40 -2.33
CA ILE A 4 2.00 -0.76 -2.64
C ILE A 4 1.33 -1.99 -2.06
N ALA A 5 1.16 -3.06 -2.84
CA ALA A 5 0.65 -4.33 -2.33
C ALA A 5 1.26 -5.51 -3.09
N SER A 6 0.98 -6.72 -2.64
CA SER A 6 1.37 -7.95 -3.34
C SER A 6 0.26 -9.00 -3.28
N GLY A 7 0.44 -10.11 -3.98
CA GLY A 7 -0.42 -11.30 -3.83
C GLY A 7 -1.90 -11.05 -4.15
N SER A 8 -2.78 -11.55 -3.28
CA SER A 8 -4.24 -11.53 -3.40
C SER A 8 -4.90 -10.21 -2.97
N ALA A 9 -4.11 -9.21 -2.57
CA ALA A 9 -4.63 -7.88 -2.23
C ALA A 9 -5.04 -7.07 -3.48
N ASP A 10 -4.50 -7.40 -4.66
CA ASP A 10 -4.70 -6.69 -5.92
C ASP A 10 -6.18 -6.35 -6.24
N PRO A 11 -7.14 -7.29 -6.27
CA PRO A 11 -8.53 -6.96 -6.58
C PRO A 11 -9.13 -5.96 -5.58
N ALA A 12 -8.86 -6.13 -4.27
CA ALA A 12 -9.36 -5.25 -3.23
C ALA A 12 -8.75 -3.84 -3.35
N VAL A 13 -7.47 -3.74 -3.73
CA VAL A 13 -6.82 -2.44 -3.96
C VAL A 13 -7.43 -1.74 -5.16
N GLN A 14 -7.62 -2.42 -6.29
CA GLN A 14 -8.18 -1.79 -7.49
C GLN A 14 -9.57 -1.22 -7.22
N GLU A 15 -10.45 -2.00 -6.58
CA GLU A 15 -11.79 -1.53 -6.21
C GLU A 15 -11.72 -0.38 -5.18
N ALA A 16 -10.82 -0.46 -4.19
CA ALA A 16 -10.64 0.63 -3.23
C ALA A 16 -10.17 1.93 -3.89
N ARG A 17 -9.32 1.84 -4.92
CA ARG A 17 -8.89 3.02 -5.69
C ARG A 17 -10.05 3.67 -6.43
N ASP A 18 -10.95 2.88 -7.00
CA ASP A 18 -12.17 3.39 -7.63
C ASP A 18 -13.09 4.09 -6.62
N LEU A 19 -13.21 3.54 -5.41
CA LEU A 19 -13.95 4.16 -4.31
C LEU A 19 -13.32 5.48 -3.86
N LEU A 20 -12.00 5.50 -3.65
CA LEU A 20 -11.25 6.71 -3.28
C LEU A 20 -11.33 7.80 -4.38
N ALA A 21 -11.29 7.41 -5.66
CA ALA A 21 -11.42 8.34 -6.77
C ALA A 21 -12.78 9.05 -6.78
N LYS A 22 -13.87 8.36 -6.40
CA LYS A 22 -15.20 8.96 -6.23
C LYS A 22 -15.23 10.02 -5.13
N GLN A 23 -14.31 9.95 -4.17
CA GLN A 23 -14.12 10.95 -3.11
C GLN A 23 -13.06 12.01 -3.46
N GLY A 24 -12.54 12.02 -4.69
CA GLY A 24 -11.55 12.99 -5.15
C GLY A 24 -10.11 12.65 -4.74
N ILE A 25 -9.85 11.49 -4.14
CA ILE A 25 -8.51 11.07 -3.70
C ILE A 25 -7.81 10.32 -4.84
N LYS A 26 -6.76 10.92 -5.38
CA LYS A 26 -5.94 10.32 -6.45
C LYS A 26 -4.88 9.40 -5.89
N THR A 27 -4.81 8.20 -6.43
CA THR A 27 -3.89 7.14 -6.01
C THR A 27 -3.16 6.53 -7.21
N ASP A 28 -1.84 6.40 -7.06
CA ASP A 28 -1.02 5.54 -7.91
C ASP A 28 -0.87 4.18 -7.23
N TYR A 29 -0.64 3.12 -8.00
CA TYR A 29 -0.58 1.75 -7.48
C TYR A 29 0.60 0.98 -8.06
N LEU A 30 1.37 0.33 -7.19
CA LEU A 30 2.43 -0.61 -7.51
C LEU A 30 2.11 -1.99 -6.91
N ARG A 31 2.07 -3.01 -7.76
CA ARG A 31 1.93 -4.40 -7.34
C ARG A 31 3.29 -5.11 -7.40
N ILE A 32 3.82 -5.50 -6.26
CA ILE A 32 5.01 -6.35 -6.18
C ILE A 32 4.64 -7.77 -6.61
N ARG A 33 5.39 -8.32 -7.57
CA ARG A 33 5.19 -9.67 -8.13
C ARG A 33 6.32 -10.64 -7.83
N SER A 34 7.50 -10.13 -7.47
CA SER A 34 8.70 -10.93 -7.23
C SER A 34 9.63 -10.24 -6.25
N LEU A 35 10.52 -11.04 -5.65
CA LEU A 35 11.70 -10.60 -4.93
C LEU A 35 12.95 -11.22 -5.62
N PRO A 36 14.12 -10.56 -5.60
CA PRO A 36 14.37 -9.22 -5.06
C PRO A 36 13.60 -8.12 -5.81
N PHE A 37 13.49 -6.92 -5.21
CA PHE A 37 12.80 -5.80 -5.83
C PHE A 37 13.53 -5.31 -7.08
N ASP A 38 12.76 -4.99 -8.13
CA ASP A 38 13.26 -4.33 -9.33
C ASP A 38 13.46 -2.82 -9.11
N THR A 39 14.23 -2.16 -9.98
CA THR A 39 14.50 -0.71 -9.90
C THR A 39 13.22 0.13 -9.97
N GLU A 40 12.16 -0.37 -10.63
CA GLU A 40 10.86 0.29 -10.70
C GLU A 40 10.22 0.50 -9.31
N VAL A 41 10.54 -0.36 -8.34
CA VAL A 41 10.07 -0.21 -6.97
C VAL A 41 10.67 1.04 -6.35
N GLU A 42 11.98 1.24 -6.49
CA GLU A 42 12.64 2.43 -5.98
C GLU A 42 12.16 3.72 -6.67
N ASP A 43 11.97 3.69 -7.99
CA ASP A 43 11.41 4.82 -8.73
C ASP A 43 10.01 5.18 -8.24
N PHE A 44 9.17 4.18 -7.97
CA PHE A 44 7.85 4.38 -7.38
C PHE A 44 7.95 4.97 -5.97
N LEU A 45 8.86 4.46 -5.13
CA LEU A 45 9.09 5.01 -3.80
C LEU A 45 9.48 6.48 -3.92
N LYS A 46 10.48 6.81 -4.74
CA LYS A 46 10.98 8.18 -4.95
C LYS A 46 9.90 9.16 -5.41
N LYS A 47 9.02 8.76 -6.33
CA LYS A 47 7.97 9.60 -6.93
C LYS A 47 6.92 10.07 -5.91
N HIS A 48 6.71 9.34 -4.82
CA HIS A 48 5.62 9.59 -3.89
C HIS A 48 6.11 10.15 -2.55
N GLU A 49 5.43 11.18 -2.06
CA GLU A 49 5.66 11.76 -0.71
C GLU A 49 4.98 10.95 0.40
N GLN A 50 3.93 10.21 0.06
CA GLN A 50 3.16 9.38 0.99
C GLN A 50 2.87 8.03 0.35
N LEU A 51 3.24 6.97 1.05
CA LEU A 51 3.15 5.60 0.61
C LEU A 51 2.41 4.76 1.63
N VAL A 52 1.41 4.02 1.16
CA VAL A 52 0.68 3.04 1.96
C VAL A 52 1.08 1.66 1.47
N VAL A 53 1.61 0.83 2.37
CA VAL A 53 1.99 -0.55 2.07
C VAL A 53 0.92 -1.47 2.65
N LEU A 54 0.12 -2.04 1.77
CA LEU A 54 -0.97 -2.94 2.11
C LEU A 54 -0.49 -4.38 2.08
N ASP A 55 -0.77 -5.12 3.15
CA ASP A 55 -0.32 -6.50 3.29
C ASP A 55 -1.40 -7.39 3.91
N ILE A 56 -1.53 -8.62 3.40
CA ILE A 56 -2.48 -9.62 3.94
C ILE A 56 -1.72 -10.58 4.84
N ASN A 57 -1.10 -10.02 5.87
CA ASN A 57 -0.46 -10.77 6.94
C ASN A 57 -0.51 -9.93 8.23
N ARG A 58 -0.06 -10.54 9.32
CA ARG A 58 -0.10 -9.92 10.65
C ARG A 58 0.95 -8.82 10.84
N ASP A 59 2.14 -9.02 10.28
CA ASP A 59 3.33 -8.27 10.69
C ASP A 59 3.70 -7.11 9.74
N GLY A 60 3.00 -6.99 8.61
CA GLY A 60 3.34 -6.04 7.56
C GLY A 60 4.69 -6.36 6.93
N GLN A 61 4.95 -7.64 6.63
CA GLN A 61 6.26 -8.12 6.19
C GLN A 61 6.74 -7.41 4.92
N LEU A 62 5.85 -7.05 4.00
CA LEU A 62 6.20 -6.29 2.81
C LEU A 62 6.76 -4.91 3.15
N ASN A 63 6.19 -4.23 4.15
CA ASN A 63 6.70 -2.93 4.62
C ASN A 63 8.07 -3.09 5.29
N GLN A 64 8.27 -4.16 6.06
CA GLN A 64 9.57 -4.46 6.65
C GLN A 64 10.64 -4.68 5.58
N LEU A 65 10.34 -5.49 4.55
CA LEU A 65 11.26 -5.73 3.44
C LEU A 65 11.60 -4.44 2.69
N LEU A 66 10.61 -3.59 2.41
CA LEU A 66 10.82 -2.30 1.74
C LEU A 66 11.70 -1.37 2.58
N THR A 67 11.44 -1.24 3.89
CA THR A 67 12.21 -0.33 4.76
C THR A 67 13.60 -0.85 5.09
N MET A 68 13.81 -2.16 5.14
CA MET A 68 15.14 -2.76 5.23
C MET A 68 15.96 -2.57 3.95
N THR A 69 15.32 -2.70 2.79
CA THR A 69 16.00 -2.57 1.49
C THR A 69 16.26 -1.11 1.13
N TYR A 70 15.31 -0.22 1.45
CA TYR A 70 15.38 1.21 1.16
C TYR A 70 15.12 2.08 2.40
N PRO A 71 16.04 2.11 3.40
CA PRO A 71 15.83 2.80 4.68
C PRO A 71 15.47 4.28 4.56
N VAL A 72 15.98 4.95 3.52
CA VAL A 72 15.75 6.38 3.25
C VAL A 72 14.27 6.73 3.02
N TYR A 73 13.43 5.75 2.65
CA TYR A 73 12.00 5.98 2.41
C TYR A 73 11.10 5.53 3.58
N SER A 74 11.68 5.06 4.69
CA SER A 74 10.91 4.52 5.82
C SER A 74 9.93 5.50 6.44
N GLU A 75 10.29 6.78 6.56
CA GLU A 75 9.45 7.80 7.20
C GLU A 75 8.16 8.11 6.43
N LYS A 76 8.14 7.83 5.12
CA LYS A 76 6.98 8.09 4.26
C LYS A 76 6.14 6.85 3.96
N THR A 77 6.57 5.68 4.42
CA THR A 77 5.82 4.42 4.30
C THR A 77 4.98 4.18 5.53
N THR A 78 3.69 3.92 5.34
CA THR A 78 2.76 3.49 6.40
C THR A 78 2.23 2.11 6.08
N SER A 79 2.39 1.18 7.02
CA SER A 79 1.90 -0.20 6.86
C SER A 79 0.42 -0.29 7.20
N LEU A 80 -0.36 -0.89 6.29
CA LEU A 80 -1.73 -1.36 6.52
C LEU A 80 -1.74 -2.89 6.40
N ALA A 81 -1.50 -3.56 7.52
CA ALA A 81 -1.48 -5.01 7.61
C ALA A 81 -2.86 -5.51 8.09
N HIS A 82 -3.45 -6.47 7.38
CA HIS A 82 -4.75 -7.06 7.72
C HIS A 82 -4.69 -8.58 7.66
N LEU A 83 -5.22 -9.24 8.70
CA LEU A 83 -5.34 -10.70 8.74
C LEU A 83 -6.49 -11.11 9.66
N ASP A 84 -7.61 -11.53 9.07
CA ASP A 84 -8.80 -12.06 9.76
C ASP A 84 -9.22 -13.46 9.25
N GLY A 85 -8.45 -14.05 8.35
CA GLY A 85 -8.75 -15.33 7.72
C GLY A 85 -9.73 -15.25 6.54
N LEU A 86 -10.22 -14.05 6.19
CA LEU A 86 -11.09 -13.81 5.04
C LEU A 86 -10.33 -13.08 3.91
N PRO A 87 -10.86 -13.11 2.67
CA PRO A 87 -10.35 -12.26 1.61
C PRO A 87 -10.43 -10.78 1.98
N LEU A 88 -9.42 -10.01 1.60
CA LEU A 88 -9.37 -8.58 1.87
C LEU A 88 -10.54 -7.85 1.17
N ASN A 89 -11.19 -6.95 1.91
CA ASN A 89 -12.32 -6.16 1.43
C ASN A 89 -11.86 -4.76 0.98
N ALA A 90 -12.27 -4.33 -0.22
CA ALA A 90 -11.98 -3.00 -0.74
C ALA A 90 -12.47 -1.86 0.17
N LYS A 91 -13.62 -2.03 0.83
CA LYS A 91 -14.16 -1.04 1.79
C LYS A 91 -13.27 -0.89 3.02
N TRP A 92 -12.65 -1.98 3.47
CA TRP A 92 -11.68 -1.93 4.55
C TRP A 92 -10.47 -1.09 4.15
N VAL A 93 -9.93 -1.32 2.94
CA VAL A 93 -8.79 -0.57 2.39
C VAL A 93 -9.11 0.91 2.25
N GLU A 94 -10.25 1.26 1.64
CA GLU A 94 -10.70 2.64 1.50
C GLU A 94 -10.80 3.34 2.88
N THR A 95 -11.49 2.71 3.83
CA THR A 95 -11.72 3.27 5.17
C THR A 95 -10.40 3.57 5.89
N HIS A 96 -9.44 2.65 5.83
CA HIS A 96 -8.15 2.83 6.48
C HIS A 96 -7.23 3.80 5.74
N ILE A 97 -7.35 3.92 4.42
CA ILE A 97 -6.63 4.97 3.69
C ILE A 97 -7.19 6.35 4.03
N LEU A 98 -8.52 6.50 4.13
CA LEU A 98 -9.16 7.76 4.50
C LEU A 98 -8.72 8.24 5.88
N SER A 99 -8.67 7.34 6.87
CA SER A 99 -8.22 7.70 8.22
C SER A 99 -6.77 8.19 8.26
N LEU A 100 -5.90 7.72 7.34
CA LEU A 100 -4.53 8.24 7.21
C LEU A 100 -4.47 9.62 6.57
N VAL A 101 -5.43 9.96 5.70
CA VAL A 101 -5.54 11.28 5.05
C VAL A 101 -6.09 12.32 6.02
N GLU A 102 -7.09 11.96 6.83
CA GLU A 102 -7.77 12.89 7.76
C GLU A 102 -6.91 13.30 8.96
N VAL A 103 -5.88 12.51 9.31
CA VAL A 103 -5.01 12.77 10.47
C VAL A 103 -3.87 13.76 10.14
N LYS A 104 -3.79 14.26 8.91
CA LYS A 104 -2.82 15.28 8.46
C LYS A 104 -3.50 16.59 8.06
#